data_AF-A0A971VYA4-F1
#
_entry.id   AF-A0A971VYA4-F1
#
_cell.length_a   1.000
_cell.length_b   1.000
_cell.length_c   1.000
_cell.angle_alpha   90.00
_cell.angle_beta   90.00
_cell.angle_gamma   90.00
#
_symmetry.space_group_name_H-M   'P 1'
#
loop_
_entity.id
_entity.type
_entity.pdbx_description
1 polymer ?
#
loop_
_entity_poly.entity_id
_entity_poly.type
_entity_poly.pdbx_seq_one_letter_code
_entity_poly.pdbx_strand_id
1 'polypeptide(L)'
;VALSMVDILSPNIKLWHFLLPGYVVAIVMSYYVPKLFVGIAFDSGGVASGLMTTTFVLAFAHGAADAVENASLLADGFGLISMVALTPIIALQLLGAAFQFKAKKGGAQ
;
A
#
# COMPACT_ATOMS: atom_id res chain seq x y z
N VAL A 1 -7.40 -6.72 2.10
CA VAL A 1 -8.01 -8.02 1.72
C VAL A 1 -9.47 -7.84 1.29
N ALA A 2 -10.40 -7.42 2.16
CA ALA A 2 -11.81 -7.21 1.78
C ALA A 2 -12.02 -6.17 0.66
N LEU A 3 -11.27 -5.06 0.65
CA LEU A 3 -11.33 -4.04 -0.41
C LEU A 3 -10.81 -4.52 -1.77
N SER A 4 -9.84 -5.46 -1.81
CA SER A 4 -9.35 -6.04 -3.07
C SER A 4 -10.27 -7.12 -3.64
N MET A 5 -11.17 -7.69 -2.83
CA MET A 5 -12.18 -8.62 -3.35
C MET A 5 -13.31 -7.91 -4.09
N VAL A 6 -13.48 -6.59 -3.89
CA VAL A 6 -14.46 -5.77 -4.62
C VAL A 6 -14.07 -5.59 -6.09
N ASP A 7 -12.77 -5.66 -6.43
CA ASP A 7 -12.28 -5.62 -7.82
C ASP A 7 -12.79 -6.80 -8.67
N ILE A 8 -13.08 -7.95 -8.07
CA ILE A 8 -13.55 -9.15 -8.79
C ILE A 8 -15.00 -9.00 -9.27
N LEU A 9 -15.81 -8.14 -8.62
CA LEU A 9 -17.23 -7.96 -8.91
C LEU A 9 -17.52 -6.75 -9.83
N SER A 10 -16.56 -5.87 -10.07
CA SER A 10 -16.74 -4.68 -10.91
C SER A 10 -15.63 -4.59 -11.97
N PRO A 11 -15.89 -5.02 -13.23
CA PRO A 11 -14.89 -5.04 -14.31
C PRO A 11 -14.32 -3.67 -14.70
N ASN A 12 -14.76 -2.58 -14.08
CA ASN A 12 -14.28 -1.22 -14.30
C ASN A 12 -13.21 -0.75 -13.29
N ILE A 13 -13.04 -1.39 -12.14
CA ILE A 13 -12.06 -0.95 -11.14
C ILE A 13 -10.80 -1.81 -11.25
N LYS A 14 -9.78 -1.22 -11.87
CA LYS A 14 -8.43 -1.79 -11.90
C LYS A 14 -7.67 -1.35 -10.65
N LEU A 15 -6.79 -2.21 -10.12
CA LEU A 15 -5.93 -1.92 -8.96
C LEU A 15 -5.20 -0.56 -9.04
N TRP A 16 -4.88 -0.10 -10.25
CA TRP A 16 -4.21 1.18 -10.46
C TRP A 16 -5.01 2.40 -9.93
N HIS A 17 -6.34 2.29 -9.88
CA HIS A 17 -7.21 3.33 -9.28
C HIS A 17 -7.02 3.48 -7.77
N PHE A 18 -6.49 2.47 -7.08
CA PHE A 18 -6.15 2.56 -5.66
C PHE A 18 -4.67 2.91 -5.47
N LEU A 19 -3.79 2.32 -6.27
CA LEU A 19 -2.35 2.52 -6.17
C LEU A 19 -1.92 3.95 -6.47
N LEU A 20 -2.41 4.53 -7.57
CA LEU A 20 -2.02 5.88 -7.96
C LEU A 20 -2.40 6.92 -6.90
N PRO A 21 -3.67 7.06 -6.47
CA PRO A 21 -4.02 8.03 -5.43
C PRO A 21 -3.38 7.69 -4.09
N GLY A 22 -3.22 6.40 -3.75
CA GLY A 22 -2.55 6.00 -2.51
C GLY A 22 -1.11 6.49 -2.44
N TYR A 23 -0.32 6.32 -3.50
CA TYR A 23 1.05 6.81 -3.57
C TYR A 23 1.13 8.33 -3.60
N VAL A 24 0.22 9.01 -4.31
CA VAL A 24 0.13 10.47 -4.32
C VAL A 24 -0.11 10.99 -2.90
N VAL A 25 -1.07 10.41 -2.18
CA VAL A 25 -1.36 10.78 -0.78
C VAL A 25 -0.14 10.52 0.10
N ALA A 26 0.54 9.38 -0.07
CA ALA A 26 1.73 9.05 0.71
C ALA A 26 2.89 10.05 0.47
N ILE A 27 3.09 10.47 -0.77
CA ILE A 27 4.12 11.47 -1.10
C ILE A 27 3.74 12.82 -0.50
N VAL A 28 2.49 13.26 -0.65
CA VAL A 28 2.02 14.54 -0.09
C VAL A 28 2.15 14.55 1.44
N MET A 29 1.76 13.47 2.12
CA MET A 29 1.86 13.34 3.57
C MET A 29 3.31 13.32 4.06
N SER A 30 4.25 12.81 3.27
CA SER A 30 5.68 12.79 3.65
C SER A 30 6.27 14.19 3.91
N TYR A 31 5.70 15.24 3.33
CA TYR A 31 6.11 16.63 3.60
C TYR A 31 5.64 17.16 4.96
N TYR A 32 4.58 16.59 5.54
CA TYR A 32 3.98 17.04 6.79
C TYR A 32 4.36 16.17 8.00
N VAL A 33 4.84 14.95 7.75
CA VAL A 33 5.18 13.94 8.76
C VAL A 33 6.68 14.03 9.12
N PRO A 34 7.10 13.73 10.36
CA PRO A 34 8.51 13.75 10.71
C PRO A 34 9.32 12.73 9.90
N LYS A 35 10.54 13.10 9.51
CA LYS A 35 11.43 12.26 8.68
C LYS A 35 11.66 10.86 9.26
N LEU A 36 11.63 10.70 10.59
CA LEU A 36 11.74 9.40 11.26
C LEU A 36 10.59 8.47 10.87
N PHE A 37 9.34 8.94 10.96
CA PHE A 37 8.17 8.15 10.59
C PHE A 37 8.13 7.85 9.10
N VAL A 38 8.52 8.82 8.27
CA VAL A 38 8.65 8.61 6.81
C VAL A 38 9.71 7.53 6.51
N GLY A 39 10.87 7.57 7.15
CA GLY A 39 11.92 6.57 6.96
C GLY A 39 11.47 5.16 7.32
N ILE A 40 10.85 5.00 8.49
CA ILE A 40 10.32 3.69 8.94
C ILE A 40 9.18 3.23 8.02
N ALA A 41 8.33 4.14 7.55
CA ALA A 41 7.23 3.87 6.63
C ALA A 41 7.72 3.24 5.32
N PHE A 42 8.74 3.81 4.68
CA PHE A 42 9.28 3.29 3.42
C PHE A 42 10.15 2.04 3.59
N ASP A 43 10.90 1.93 4.70
CA ASP A 43 11.67 0.74 5.02
C ASP A 43 10.76 -0.47 5.29
N SER A 44 9.75 -0.29 6.15
CA SER A 44 8.76 -1.33 6.43
C SER A 44 7.89 -1.68 5.23
N GLY A 45 7.58 -0.73 4.35
CA GLY A 45 6.93 -0.98 3.07
C GLY A 45 7.75 -1.92 2.17
N GLY A 46 9.06 -1.65 2.04
CA GLY A 46 9.98 -2.50 1.28
C GLY A 46 10.07 -3.92 1.83
N VAL A 47 10.19 -4.07 3.16
CA VAL A 47 10.22 -5.37 3.85
C VAL A 47 8.88 -6.11 3.71
N ALA A 48 7.75 -5.40 3.83
CA ALA A 48 6.41 -5.97 3.67
C ALA A 48 6.15 -6.47 2.23
N SER A 49 6.70 -5.79 1.22
CA SER A 49 6.71 -6.28 -0.17
C SER A 49 7.84 -7.26 -0.49
N GLY A 50 8.62 -7.66 0.52
CA GLY A 50 9.84 -8.45 0.34
C GLY A 50 9.61 -9.81 -0.34
N LEU A 51 10.71 -10.57 -0.43
CA LEU A 51 10.76 -11.83 -1.18
C LEU A 51 9.60 -12.78 -0.82
N MET A 52 9.21 -12.85 0.46
CA MET A 52 8.11 -13.72 0.91
C MET A 52 6.75 -13.28 0.34
N THR A 53 6.39 -12.00 0.43
CA THR A 53 5.12 -11.51 -0.14
C THR A 53 5.13 -11.66 -1.65
N THR A 54 6.24 -11.32 -2.29
CA THR A 54 6.37 -11.43 -3.74
C THR A 54 6.20 -12.88 -4.21
N THR A 55 6.84 -13.86 -3.55
CA THR A 55 6.72 -15.27 -3.96
C THR A 55 5.32 -15.82 -3.76
N PHE A 56 4.70 -15.57 -2.61
CA PHE A 56 3.34 -16.04 -2.34
C PHE A 56 2.29 -15.36 -3.23
N VAL A 57 2.40 -14.04 -3.42
CA VAL A 57 1.44 -13.27 -4.22
C VAL A 57 1.55 -13.60 -5.71
N LEU A 58 2.76 -13.74 -6.27
CA LEU A 58 2.89 -14.18 -7.66
C LEU A 58 2.41 -15.61 -7.86
N ALA A 59 2.72 -16.53 -6.95
CA ALA A 59 2.23 -17.91 -7.05
C ALA A 59 0.69 -17.97 -6.99
N PHE A 60 0.08 -17.17 -6.10
CA PHE A 60 -1.37 -17.02 -6.02
C PHE A 60 -1.96 -16.38 -7.29
N ALA A 61 -1.37 -15.28 -7.76
CA ALA A 61 -1.82 -14.58 -8.96
C ALA A 61 -1.69 -15.47 -10.21
N HIS A 62 -0.65 -16.31 -10.27
CA HIS A 62 -0.49 -17.27 -11.36
C HIS A 62 -1.59 -18.32 -11.37
N GLY A 63 -1.87 -18.94 -10.22
CA GLY A 63 -2.95 -19.93 -10.11
C GLY A 63 -4.34 -19.32 -10.34
N ALA A 64 -4.55 -18.06 -9.96
CA ALA A 64 -5.78 -17.34 -10.24
C ALA A 64 -5.90 -16.95 -11.73
N ALA A 65 -4.79 -16.61 -12.38
CA ALA A 65 -4.77 -16.26 -13.80
C ALA A 65 -5.10 -17.45 -14.71
N ASP A 66 -4.70 -18.65 -14.33
CA ASP A 66 -5.09 -19.88 -15.05
C ASP A 66 -6.60 -20.15 -14.98
N ALA A 67 -7.29 -19.59 -13.97
CA ALA A 67 -8.73 -19.74 -13.78
C ALA A 67 -9.56 -18.58 -14.40
N VAL A 68 -8.93 -17.48 -14.84
CA VAL A 68 -9.61 -16.26 -15.31
C VAL A 68 -8.96 -15.73 -16.58
N GLU A 69 -9.66 -15.83 -17.72
CA GLU A 69 -9.14 -15.48 -19.07
C GLU A 69 -8.62 -14.03 -19.23
N ASN A 70 -9.04 -13.09 -18.38
CA ASN A 70 -8.66 -11.67 -18.46
C ASN A 70 -7.66 -11.24 -17.38
N ALA A 71 -7.19 -12.15 -16.53
CA ALA A 71 -6.25 -11.82 -15.46
C ALA A 71 -4.82 -11.68 -16.02
N SER A 72 -4.14 -10.61 -15.65
CA SER A 72 -2.75 -10.38 -16.03
C SER A 72 -1.87 -10.58 -14.82
N LEU A 73 -1.03 -11.61 -14.86
CA LEU A 73 -0.01 -11.88 -13.85
C LEU A 73 0.83 -10.65 -13.51
N LEU A 74 1.15 -9.85 -14.53
CA LEU A 74 1.91 -8.61 -14.37
C LEU A 74 1.07 -7.53 -13.68
N ALA A 75 -0.14 -7.23 -14.17
CA ALA A 75 -0.93 -6.14 -13.61
C ALA A 75 -1.49 -6.47 -12.22
N ASP A 76 -1.98 -7.70 -12.03
CA ASP A 76 -2.66 -8.13 -10.82
C ASP A 76 -1.65 -8.59 -9.76
N GLY A 77 -0.61 -9.32 -10.15
CA GLY A 77 0.45 -9.77 -9.23
C GLY A 77 1.26 -8.62 -8.68
N PHE A 78 1.86 -7.79 -9.54
CA PHE A 78 2.61 -6.62 -9.06
C PHE A 78 1.70 -5.55 -8.45
N GLY A 79 0.46 -5.43 -8.93
CA GLY A 79 -0.52 -4.54 -8.31
C GLY A 79 -0.80 -4.91 -6.86
N LEU A 80 -0.97 -6.21 -6.57
CA LEU A 80 -1.26 -6.69 -5.23
C LEU A 80 -0.05 -6.57 -4.30
N ILE A 81 1.17 -6.82 -4.81
CA ILE A 81 2.42 -6.55 -4.07
C ILE A 81 2.54 -5.07 -3.70
N SER A 82 2.25 -4.19 -4.66
CA SER A 82 2.32 -2.74 -4.46
C SER A 82 1.32 -2.27 -3.40
N MET A 83 0.13 -2.88 -3.33
CA MET A 83 -0.86 -2.59 -2.28
C MET A 83 -0.38 -3.01 -0.89
N VAL A 84 0.35 -4.13 -0.79
CA VAL A 84 0.97 -4.56 0.47
C VAL A 84 2.05 -3.57 0.91
N ALA A 85 2.90 -3.10 0.00
CA ALA A 85 3.92 -2.07 0.30
C ALA A 85 3.32 -0.75 0.80
N LEU A 86 2.19 -0.36 0.20
CA LEU A 86 1.54 0.93 0.45
C LEU A 86 0.86 1.00 1.83
N THR A 87 0.45 -0.14 2.37
CA THR A 87 -0.25 -0.24 3.67
C THR A 87 0.57 0.31 4.85
N PRO A 88 1.80 -0.18 5.15
CA PRO A 88 2.61 0.37 6.23
C PRO A 88 3.03 1.81 5.97
N ILE A 89 3.19 2.21 4.68
CA ILE A 89 3.53 3.58 4.32
C ILE A 89 2.45 4.55 4.81
N ILE A 90 1.19 4.29 4.45
CA ILE A 90 0.07 5.14 4.87
C ILE A 90 -0.16 5.06 6.37
N ALA A 91 -0.11 3.87 6.97
CA ALA A 91 -0.36 3.68 8.40
C ALA A 91 0.64 4.48 9.27
N LEU A 92 1.94 4.42 8.95
CA LEU A 92 2.96 5.13 9.71
C LEU A 92 2.96 6.63 9.44
N GLN A 93 2.62 7.07 8.22
CA GLN A 93 2.44 8.49 7.97
C GLN A 93 1.24 9.08 8.71
N LEU A 94 0.12 8.35 8.80
CA LEU A 94 -1.04 8.77 9.62
C LEU A 94 -0.69 8.86 11.11
N LEU A 95 0.05 7.86 11.62
CA LEU A 95 0.54 7.88 13.00
C LEU A 95 1.48 9.07 13.26
N GLY A 96 2.44 9.30 12.37
CA GLY A 96 3.36 10.43 12.50
C GLY A 96 2.67 11.79 12.39
N ALA A 97 1.66 11.92 11.53
CA ALA A 97 0.82 13.11 11.45
C ALA A 97 0.04 13.31 12.77
N ALA A 98 -0.63 12.27 13.26
CA ALA A 98 -1.38 12.33 14.53
C ALA A 98 -0.47 12.70 15.71
N PHE A 99 0.76 12.18 15.75
CA PHE A 99 1.74 12.51 16.77
C PHE A 99 2.17 13.99 16.71
N GLN A 100 2.44 14.52 15.52
CA GLN A 100 2.74 15.94 15.32
C GLN A 100 1.58 16.85 15.74
N PHE A 101 0.35 16.50 15.37
CA PHE A 101 -0.84 17.25 15.78
C PHE A 101 -1.01 17.25 17.30
N LYS A 102 -0.77 16.10 17.96
CA LYS A 102 -0.86 16.00 19.42
C LYS A 102 0.27 16.77 20.12
N ALA A 103 1.50 16.69 19.62
CA ALA A 103 2.64 17.46 20.14
C ALA A 103 2.42 18.97 20.01
N LYS A 104 1.84 19.43 18.90
CA LYS A 104 1.52 20.86 18.67
C LYS A 104 0.36 21.37 19.54
N LYS A 105 -0.58 20.49 19.91
CA LYS A 105 -1.76 20.83 20.73
C LYS A 105 -1.53 20.64 22.23
N GLY A 106 -0.57 19.80 22.62
CA GLY A 106 -0.23 19.46 23.99
C GLY A 106 0.72 20.44 24.69
N GLY A 107 1.34 21.39 23.96
CA GLY A 107 2.35 22.28 24.52
C GLY A 107 3.62 21.52 24.86
N ALA A 108 4.72 21.88 24.21
CA ALA A 108 6.01 21.68 24.84
C ALA A 108 6.00 22.49 26.15
N GLN A 109 5.86 21.79 27.27
CA GLN A 109 6.70 22.05 28.43
C GLN A 109 7.93 21.16 28.31
#